data_AF-A0A2T5K708-F1
#
_entry.id   AF-A0A2T5K708-F1
#
_cell.length_a   1.000
_cell.length_b   1.000
_cell.length_c   1.000
_cell.angle_alpha   90.00
_cell.angle_beta   90.00
_cell.angle_gamma   90.00
#
_symmetry.space_group_name_H-M   'P 1'
#
loop_
_entity.id
_entity.type
_entity.pdbx_description
1 polymer ?
#
loop_
_entity_poly.entity_id
_entity_poly.type
_entity_poly.pdbx_seq_one_letter_code
_entity_poly.pdbx_strand_id
1 'polypeptide(L)'
;MSKKKIKDDHFGHMASDLIRETFLSFLADPVLAASAIDHSKELLGQHVISLLDVIIATRKGKAYREVVLIQTAFALVTRDPDIDLTLAVEGARDCGKRLFTLLNANHVSSTKDAYQSIGKNFKNLVRGVVGEYDEFLEWTRGKGEAELRAAFDYVAANLAAMSKPVKPMPDIDQGALDFGKVVALVNDLLDRPSQGCYQQYLAAAVMEAAIEEFGAGGINGFKADTKSLNATDATSKVSGDVQIRQRGSTIEAFEVTANAWTSKAEQALVSARDGALRRIHVLASVSGGAISDTTGITGLPADISVLDLKAFLHVAMAFLQKPTRASALRSMYQLLSTKQFDLARVNDYVDALEAHGLVMK
;
A
#
# COMPACT_ATOMS: atom_id res chain seq x y z
N MET A 1 -3.90 5.16 37.06
CA MET A 1 -4.39 5.92 35.88
C MET A 1 -5.45 6.90 36.36
N SER A 2 -5.44 8.16 35.89
CA SER A 2 -6.47 9.14 36.28
C SER A 2 -7.80 8.84 35.57
N LYS A 3 -8.94 9.15 36.20
CA LYS A 3 -10.28 8.96 35.61
C LYS A 3 -10.46 9.68 34.27
N LYS A 4 -9.72 10.77 34.05
CA LYS A 4 -9.71 11.55 32.81
C LYS A 4 -9.14 10.71 31.64
N LYS A 5 -7.97 10.11 31.83
CA LYS A 5 -7.30 9.28 30.81
C LYS A 5 -8.16 8.07 30.36
N ILE A 6 -8.91 7.47 31.29
CA ILE A 6 -9.81 6.35 30.98
C ILE A 6 -11.01 6.81 30.12
N LYS A 7 -11.53 8.02 30.37
CA LYS A 7 -12.63 8.60 29.60
C LYS A 7 -12.18 9.00 28.18
N ASP A 8 -10.97 9.51 28.05
CA ASP A 8 -10.42 9.95 26.76
C ASP A 8 -10.05 8.77 25.85
N ASP A 9 -9.52 7.68 26.42
CA ASP A 9 -9.29 6.42 25.67
C ASP A 9 -10.63 5.82 25.20
N HIS A 10 -11.69 5.91 26.01
CA HIS A 10 -13.02 5.39 25.67
C HIS A 10 -13.64 6.10 24.45
N PHE A 11 -13.62 7.43 24.40
CA PHE A 11 -14.14 8.17 23.24
C PHE A 11 -13.31 7.95 21.98
N GLY A 12 -11.99 7.78 22.11
CA GLY A 12 -11.13 7.41 20.98
C GLY A 12 -11.53 6.07 20.33
N HIS A 13 -11.90 5.09 21.15
CA HIS A 13 -12.44 3.82 20.67
C HIS A 13 -13.80 3.99 19.98
N MET A 14 -14.75 4.69 20.62
CA MET A 14 -16.08 4.92 20.04
C MET A 14 -16.02 5.67 18.70
N ALA A 15 -15.18 6.71 18.60
CA ALA A 15 -14.99 7.45 17.35
C ALA A 15 -14.41 6.55 16.26
N SER A 16 -13.45 5.69 16.61
CA SER A 16 -12.88 4.71 15.67
C SER A 16 -13.92 3.71 15.17
N ASP A 17 -14.78 3.22 16.07
CA ASP A 17 -15.84 2.27 15.74
C ASP A 17 -16.91 2.92 14.84
N LEU A 18 -17.34 4.14 15.15
CA LEU A 18 -18.26 4.91 14.32
C LEU A 18 -17.71 5.12 12.90
N ILE A 19 -16.44 5.52 12.78
CA ILE A 19 -15.76 5.68 11.49
C ILE A 19 -15.75 4.35 10.72
N ARG A 20 -15.33 3.27 11.38
CA ARG A 20 -15.23 1.95 10.76
C ARG A 20 -16.59 1.45 10.27
N GLU A 21 -17.61 1.50 11.11
CA GLU A 21 -18.95 1.02 10.79
C GLU A 21 -19.57 1.79 9.62
N THR A 22 -19.46 3.13 9.65
CA THR A 22 -20.01 3.99 8.60
C THR A 22 -19.24 3.84 7.28
N PHE A 23 -17.91 3.79 7.33
CA PHE A 23 -17.10 3.57 6.13
C PHE A 23 -17.39 2.21 5.48
N LEU A 24 -17.47 1.15 6.29
CA LEU A 24 -17.74 -0.20 5.78
C LEU A 24 -19.18 -0.36 5.28
N SER A 25 -20.16 0.33 5.86
CA SER A 25 -21.53 0.32 5.34
C SER A 25 -21.62 1.00 3.98
N PHE A 26 -20.97 2.15 3.79
CA PHE A 26 -20.88 2.83 2.48
C PHE A 26 -20.09 2.03 1.45
N LEU A 27 -19.06 1.31 1.89
CA LEU A 27 -18.32 0.41 1.00
C LEU A 27 -19.18 -0.79 0.56
N ALA A 28 -20.00 -1.33 1.44
CA ALA A 28 -20.88 -2.45 1.16
C ALA A 28 -22.11 -2.06 0.32
N ASP A 29 -22.59 -0.82 0.45
CA ASP A 29 -23.74 -0.27 -0.27
C ASP A 29 -23.40 1.09 -0.91
N PRO A 30 -22.96 1.10 -2.18
CA PRO A 30 -22.69 2.33 -2.92
C PRO A 30 -23.90 3.24 -3.12
N VAL A 31 -25.13 2.69 -3.08
CA VAL A 31 -26.36 3.49 -3.20
C VAL A 31 -26.61 4.25 -1.90
N LEU A 32 -26.37 3.62 -0.75
CA LEU A 32 -26.37 4.28 0.56
C LEU A 32 -25.32 5.40 0.61
N ALA A 33 -24.11 5.14 0.11
CA ALA A 33 -23.05 6.14 0.04
C ALA A 33 -23.44 7.36 -0.83
N ALA A 34 -24.00 7.12 -2.02
CA ALA A 34 -24.47 8.19 -2.90
C ALA A 34 -25.60 9.00 -2.26
N SER A 35 -26.55 8.33 -1.61
CA SER A 35 -27.67 8.98 -0.90
C SER A 35 -27.18 9.85 0.26
N ALA A 36 -26.17 9.39 1.00
CA ALA A 36 -25.55 10.17 2.07
C ALA A 36 -24.86 11.43 1.53
N ILE A 37 -24.15 11.32 0.40
CA ILE A 37 -23.51 12.46 -0.27
C ILE A 37 -24.56 13.51 -0.66
N ASP A 38 -25.67 13.09 -1.27
CA ASP A 38 -26.71 14.01 -1.73
C ASP A 38 -27.45 14.66 -0.55
N HIS A 39 -27.79 13.88 0.48
CA HIS A 39 -28.38 14.43 1.70
C HIS A 39 -27.46 15.47 2.38
N SER A 40 -26.16 15.20 2.46
CA SER A 40 -25.20 16.14 3.02
C SER A 40 -25.10 17.43 2.21
N LYS A 41 -25.22 17.38 0.87
CA LYS A 41 -25.24 18.59 0.03
C LYS A 41 -26.45 19.47 0.33
N GLU A 42 -27.62 18.87 0.55
CA GLU A 42 -28.83 19.59 0.91
C GLU A 42 -28.71 20.28 2.27
N LEU A 43 -28.12 19.60 3.27
CA LEU A 43 -28.06 20.11 4.64
C LEU A 43 -26.94 21.13 4.88
N LEU A 44 -25.75 20.91 4.30
CA LEU A 44 -24.55 21.71 4.61
C LEU A 44 -24.48 23.01 3.81
N GLY A 45 -25.18 23.07 2.68
CA GLY A 45 -25.12 24.19 1.74
C GLY A 45 -23.84 24.22 0.90
N GLN A 46 -23.92 24.89 -0.24
CA GLN A 46 -22.89 24.85 -1.29
C GLN A 46 -21.50 25.30 -0.82
N HIS A 47 -21.44 26.26 0.09
CA HIS A 47 -20.18 26.80 0.61
C HIS A 47 -19.37 25.71 1.34
N VAL A 48 -19.98 25.06 2.32
CA VAL A 48 -19.32 24.01 3.13
C VAL A 48 -18.92 22.82 2.27
N ILE A 49 -19.79 22.44 1.33
CA ILE A 49 -19.49 21.38 0.36
C ILE A 49 -18.24 21.72 -0.46
N SER A 50 -18.10 22.97 -0.93
CA SER A 50 -16.91 23.38 -1.67
C SER A 50 -15.63 23.28 -0.84
N LEU A 51 -15.69 23.59 0.46
CA LEU A 51 -14.55 23.41 1.37
C LEU A 51 -14.19 21.93 1.50
N LEU A 52 -15.19 21.07 1.74
CA LEU A 52 -15.00 19.62 1.90
C LEU A 52 -14.45 18.98 0.62
N ASP A 53 -14.93 19.37 -0.56
CA ASP A 53 -14.43 18.87 -1.85
C ASP A 53 -12.94 19.17 -2.02
N VAL A 54 -12.51 20.40 -1.69
CA VAL A 54 -11.09 20.78 -1.74
C VAL A 54 -10.26 19.98 -0.73
N ILE A 55 -10.75 19.81 0.50
CA ILE A 55 -10.07 19.02 1.54
C ILE A 55 -9.90 17.55 1.10
N ILE A 56 -10.94 16.96 0.48
CA ILE A 56 -10.93 15.57 0.01
C ILE A 56 -9.99 15.37 -1.19
N ALA A 57 -10.01 16.30 -2.15
CA ALA A 57 -9.34 16.16 -3.44
C ALA A 57 -7.84 16.56 -3.42
N THR A 58 -7.42 17.45 -2.53
CA THR A 58 -6.05 17.98 -2.55
C THR A 58 -4.99 16.91 -2.27
N ARG A 59 -3.89 16.88 -3.06
CA ARG A 59 -2.75 15.96 -2.82
C ARG A 59 -2.08 16.18 -1.46
N LYS A 60 -2.11 17.41 -0.94
CA LYS A 60 -1.69 17.77 0.43
C LYS A 60 -2.78 17.49 1.48
N GLY A 61 -4.02 17.25 1.04
CA GLY A 61 -5.24 17.09 1.85
C GLY A 61 -5.48 15.72 2.46
N LYS A 62 -4.66 14.69 2.14
CA LYS A 62 -4.86 13.34 2.69
C LYS A 62 -4.90 13.31 4.22
N ALA A 63 -4.00 14.04 4.87
CA ALA A 63 -4.03 14.15 6.32
C ALA A 63 -5.25 14.96 6.81
N TYR A 64 -5.62 16.03 6.08
CA TYR A 64 -6.68 16.94 6.49
C TYR A 64 -8.07 16.30 6.43
N ARG A 65 -8.40 15.57 5.35
CA ARG A 65 -9.67 14.82 5.26
C ARG A 65 -9.81 13.75 6.34
N GLU A 66 -8.69 13.10 6.71
CA GLU A 66 -8.66 12.14 7.82
C GLU A 66 -8.90 12.84 9.15
N VAL A 67 -8.31 14.02 9.37
CA VAL A 67 -8.55 14.79 10.60
C VAL A 67 -9.97 15.34 10.68
N VAL A 68 -10.56 15.80 9.57
CA VAL A 68 -11.99 16.19 9.52
C VAL A 68 -12.87 15.03 9.96
N LEU A 69 -12.64 13.84 9.40
CA LEU A 69 -13.39 12.64 9.75
C LEU A 69 -13.24 12.27 11.23
N ILE A 70 -12.02 12.36 11.77
CA ILE A 70 -11.75 12.11 13.19
C ILE A 70 -12.46 13.15 14.06
N GLN A 71 -12.31 14.45 13.78
CA GLN A 71 -12.88 15.52 14.61
C GLN A 71 -14.41 15.45 14.65
N THR A 72 -15.04 15.29 13.50
CA THR A 72 -16.50 15.15 13.43
C THR A 72 -16.98 13.88 14.12
N ALA A 73 -16.27 12.74 14.00
CA ALA A 73 -16.59 11.54 14.77
C ALA A 73 -16.51 11.77 16.28
N PHE A 74 -15.51 12.49 16.77
CA PHE A 74 -15.37 12.83 18.18
C PHE A 74 -16.55 13.65 18.68
N ALA A 75 -16.98 14.70 17.95
CA ALA A 75 -18.16 15.47 18.33
C ALA A 75 -19.43 14.60 18.43
N LEU A 76 -19.61 13.67 17.49
CA LEU A 76 -20.78 12.79 17.46
C LEU A 76 -20.82 11.79 18.62
N VAL A 77 -19.67 11.26 19.04
CA VAL A 77 -19.61 10.27 20.13
C VAL A 77 -19.56 10.89 21.52
N THR A 78 -18.96 12.08 21.67
CA THR A 78 -18.95 12.79 22.95
C THR A 78 -20.30 13.41 23.26
N ARG A 79 -21.04 13.83 22.22
CA ARG A 79 -22.29 14.60 22.32
C ARG A 79 -22.15 15.84 23.19
N ASP A 80 -20.95 16.40 23.23
CA ASP A 80 -20.64 17.62 23.96
C ASP A 80 -20.98 18.82 23.06
N PRO A 81 -22.02 19.62 23.38
CA PRO A 81 -22.42 20.76 22.57
C PRO A 81 -21.35 21.87 22.55
N ASP A 82 -20.41 21.86 23.49
CA ASP A 82 -19.35 22.85 23.62
C ASP A 82 -18.02 22.37 23.02
N ILE A 83 -18.01 21.23 22.30
CA ILE A 83 -16.79 20.71 21.69
C ILE A 83 -16.27 21.67 20.61
N ASP A 84 -15.05 22.16 20.81
CA ASP A 84 -14.37 23.01 19.83
C ASP A 84 -13.47 22.15 18.93
N LEU A 85 -13.94 21.85 17.71
CA LEU A 85 -13.20 21.05 16.73
C LEU A 85 -11.99 21.76 16.14
N THR A 86 -11.80 23.06 16.43
CA THR A 86 -10.53 23.74 16.16
C THR A 86 -9.42 23.25 17.09
N LEU A 87 -9.75 22.57 18.19
CA LEU A 87 -8.79 22.07 19.16
C LEU A 87 -8.50 20.58 18.96
N ALA A 88 -7.24 20.21 19.20
CA ALA A 88 -6.85 18.81 19.19
C ALA A 88 -7.50 18.06 20.36
N VAL A 89 -8.29 17.03 20.06
CA VAL A 89 -8.89 16.14 21.06
C VAL A 89 -7.93 15.04 21.53
N GLU A 90 -7.99 14.70 22.82
CA GLU A 90 -7.22 13.61 23.44
C GLU A 90 -7.73 12.26 22.91
N GLY A 91 -6.83 11.28 22.70
CA GLY A 91 -7.17 9.97 22.11
C GLY A 91 -7.27 9.92 20.58
N ALA A 92 -7.37 11.06 19.87
CA ALA A 92 -7.48 11.08 18.41
C ALA A 92 -6.27 10.50 17.66
N ARG A 93 -5.09 10.46 18.28
CA ARG A 93 -3.90 9.87 17.67
C ARG A 93 -4.08 8.38 17.37
N ASP A 94 -4.65 7.62 18.30
CA ASP A 94 -4.83 6.19 18.11
C ASP A 94 -6.01 5.90 17.16
N CYS A 95 -7.03 6.77 17.16
CA CYS A 95 -8.06 6.78 16.11
C CYS A 95 -7.44 6.98 14.71
N GLY A 96 -6.51 7.92 14.55
CA GLY A 96 -5.78 8.12 13.29
C GLY A 96 -4.99 6.91 12.81
N LYS A 97 -4.36 6.13 13.72
CA LYS A 97 -3.68 4.88 13.34
C LYS A 97 -4.65 3.79 12.87
N ARG A 98 -5.81 3.68 13.53
CA ARG A 98 -6.88 2.74 13.16
C ARG A 98 -7.49 3.12 11.82
N LEU A 99 -7.75 4.41 11.59
CA LEU A 99 -8.23 4.94 10.31
C LEU A 99 -7.22 4.66 9.19
N PHE A 100 -5.93 4.93 9.39
CA PHE A 100 -4.87 4.60 8.43
C PHE A 100 -4.89 3.10 8.06
N THR A 101 -5.04 2.23 9.05
CA THR A 101 -5.12 0.77 8.82
C THR A 101 -6.36 0.40 8.01
N LEU A 102 -7.53 0.96 8.37
CA LEU A 102 -8.80 0.75 7.67
C LEU A 102 -8.74 1.21 6.21
N LEU A 103 -8.26 2.43 5.95
CA LEU A 103 -8.20 3.00 4.61
C LEU A 103 -7.23 2.22 3.72
N ASN A 104 -6.05 1.85 4.23
CA ASN A 104 -5.10 1.05 3.44
C ASN A 104 -5.59 -0.37 3.18
N ALA A 105 -6.30 -1.00 4.12
CA ALA A 105 -6.92 -2.31 3.90
C ALA A 105 -7.93 -2.27 2.74
N ASN A 106 -8.53 -1.10 2.50
CA ASN A 106 -9.51 -0.86 1.42
C ASN A 106 -8.92 -0.03 0.27
N HIS A 107 -7.58 0.03 0.15
CA HIS A 107 -6.86 0.69 -0.95
C HIS A 107 -7.15 2.19 -1.14
N VAL A 108 -7.62 2.86 -0.10
CA VAL A 108 -7.78 4.31 -0.05
C VAL A 108 -6.45 4.92 0.40
N SER A 109 -5.88 5.79 -0.42
CA SER A 109 -4.60 6.41 -0.10
C SER A 109 -4.69 7.24 1.19
N SER A 110 -3.82 6.97 2.16
CA SER A 110 -3.88 7.58 3.49
C SER A 110 -2.50 8.06 3.96
N THR A 111 -2.48 8.99 4.92
CA THR A 111 -1.25 9.50 5.54
C THR A 111 -1.01 8.78 6.86
N LYS A 112 0.14 8.09 6.98
CA LYS A 112 0.55 7.50 8.26
C LYS A 112 0.66 8.59 9.33
N ASP A 113 -0.02 8.38 10.45
CA ASP A 113 -0.10 9.34 11.55
C ASP A 113 -0.64 10.72 11.14
N ALA A 114 -1.65 10.79 10.24
CA ALA A 114 -2.26 12.03 9.76
C ALA A 114 -2.56 13.05 10.87
N TYR A 115 -3.23 12.61 11.94
CA TYR A 115 -3.58 13.46 13.07
C TYR A 115 -2.33 14.02 13.78
N GLN A 116 -1.27 13.22 13.91
CA GLN A 116 0.00 13.69 14.44
C GLN A 116 0.69 14.65 13.46
N SER A 117 0.62 14.41 12.16
CA SER A 117 1.26 15.30 11.18
C SER A 117 0.69 16.73 11.21
N ILE A 118 -0.61 16.87 11.49
CA ILE A 118 -1.30 18.17 11.56
C ILE A 118 -1.24 18.78 12.96
N GLY A 119 -1.50 17.97 14.01
CA GLY A 119 -1.69 18.45 15.38
C GLY A 119 -0.53 18.20 16.35
N LYS A 120 0.61 17.61 15.92
CA LYS A 120 1.73 17.34 16.85
C LYS A 120 2.22 18.64 17.50
N ASN A 121 2.11 18.67 18.83
CA ASN A 121 2.51 19.79 19.70
C ASN A 121 1.67 21.06 19.53
N PHE A 122 0.57 21.03 18.79
CA PHE A 122 -0.31 22.18 18.61
C PHE A 122 -1.69 21.87 19.22
N LYS A 123 -2.11 22.75 20.13
CA LYS A 123 -3.47 22.67 20.70
C LYS A 123 -4.52 23.10 19.68
N ASN A 124 -4.20 24.07 18.83
CA ASN A 124 -5.07 24.58 17.77
C ASN A 124 -4.69 23.93 16.43
N LEU A 125 -5.70 23.42 15.71
CA LEU A 125 -5.58 22.79 14.41
C LEU A 125 -5.77 23.77 13.26
N VAL A 126 -6.37 24.95 13.50
CA VAL A 126 -6.43 26.06 12.56
C VAL A 126 -5.04 26.69 12.45
N ARG A 127 -4.37 26.53 11.29
CA ARG A 127 -2.92 26.80 11.17
C ARG A 127 -2.49 27.68 10.00
N GLY A 128 -3.40 28.06 9.11
CA GLY A 128 -3.15 28.85 7.91
C GLY A 128 -2.49 28.07 6.77
N VAL A 129 -2.47 26.73 6.83
CA VAL A 129 -1.78 25.90 5.83
C VAL A 129 -2.72 25.48 4.70
N VAL A 130 -3.96 25.12 5.06
CA VAL A 130 -5.04 24.79 4.12
C VAL A 130 -6.24 25.63 4.55
N GLY A 131 -6.51 26.70 3.81
CA GLY A 131 -7.51 27.69 4.19
C GLY A 131 -8.91 27.08 4.31
N GLU A 132 -9.24 26.16 3.42
CA GLU A 132 -10.53 25.49 3.39
C GLU A 132 -10.75 24.58 4.60
N TYR A 133 -9.68 23.95 5.09
CA TYR A 133 -9.71 23.14 6.30
C TYR A 133 -9.91 24.02 7.54
N ASP A 134 -9.17 25.11 7.63
CA ASP A 134 -9.28 26.07 8.73
C ASP A 134 -10.68 26.67 8.79
N GLU A 135 -11.21 27.08 7.63
CA GLU A 135 -12.55 27.63 7.49
C GLU A 135 -13.63 26.58 7.82
N PHE A 136 -13.45 25.34 7.40
CA PHE A 136 -14.34 24.25 7.78
C PHE A 136 -14.37 24.03 9.29
N LEU A 137 -13.22 23.99 9.97
CA LEU A 137 -13.18 23.82 11.42
C LEU A 137 -13.85 24.99 12.15
N GLU A 138 -13.64 26.22 11.69
CA GLU A 138 -14.35 27.38 12.25
C GLU A 138 -15.87 27.30 11.99
N TRP A 139 -16.29 26.82 10.82
CA TRP A 139 -17.71 26.60 10.51
C TRP A 139 -18.39 25.62 11.47
N THR A 140 -17.66 24.63 12.02
CA THR A 140 -18.24 23.65 12.96
C THR A 140 -18.67 24.26 14.30
N ARG A 141 -18.19 25.46 14.65
CA ARG A 141 -18.54 26.13 15.90
C ARG A 141 -20.02 26.47 15.93
N GLY A 142 -20.72 25.95 16.95
CA GLY A 142 -22.16 26.17 17.12
C GLY A 142 -23.03 25.38 16.14
N LYS A 143 -22.51 24.34 15.49
CA LYS A 143 -23.29 23.43 14.64
C LYS A 143 -23.90 22.30 15.46
N GLY A 144 -25.11 21.90 15.08
CA GLY A 144 -25.83 20.81 15.72
C GLY A 144 -25.33 19.44 15.28
N GLU A 145 -25.83 18.41 15.97
CA GLU A 145 -25.51 17.01 15.67
C GLU A 145 -25.86 16.65 14.20
N ALA A 146 -26.94 17.19 13.65
CA ALA A 146 -27.38 16.92 12.29
C ALA A 146 -26.36 17.42 11.24
N GLU A 147 -25.90 18.67 11.34
CA GLU A 147 -24.92 19.21 10.41
C GLU A 147 -23.54 18.54 10.57
N LEU A 148 -23.12 18.26 11.80
CA LEU A 148 -21.87 17.53 12.05
C LEU A 148 -21.92 16.11 11.52
N ARG A 149 -23.09 15.44 11.63
CA ARG A 149 -23.32 14.11 11.06
C ARG A 149 -23.28 14.14 9.55
N ALA A 150 -23.91 15.13 8.91
CA ALA A 150 -23.85 15.29 7.46
C ALA A 150 -22.41 15.53 6.97
N ALA A 151 -21.62 16.35 7.66
CA ALA A 151 -20.22 16.57 7.30
C ALA A 151 -19.37 15.29 7.46
N PHE A 152 -19.59 14.55 8.54
CA PHE A 152 -18.97 13.24 8.78
C PHE A 152 -19.31 12.24 7.67
N ASP A 153 -20.61 12.06 7.38
CA ASP A 153 -21.10 11.11 6.36
C ASP A 153 -20.60 11.49 4.96
N TYR A 154 -20.54 12.80 4.64
CA TYR A 154 -20.03 13.29 3.36
C TYR A 154 -18.58 12.86 3.13
N VAL A 155 -17.71 13.07 4.12
CA VAL A 155 -16.30 12.70 4.03
C VAL A 155 -16.13 11.18 4.03
N ALA A 156 -16.85 10.46 4.89
CA ALA A 156 -16.80 9.00 4.96
C ALA A 156 -17.23 8.34 3.64
N ALA A 157 -18.35 8.79 3.05
CA ALA A 157 -18.86 8.27 1.79
C ALA A 157 -17.92 8.56 0.62
N ASN A 158 -17.37 9.78 0.53
CA ASN A 158 -16.39 10.11 -0.51
C ASN A 158 -15.10 9.29 -0.36
N LEU A 159 -14.62 9.04 0.87
CA LEU A 159 -13.48 8.15 1.08
C LEU A 159 -13.80 6.70 0.72
N ALA A 160 -15.01 6.21 1.02
CA ALA A 160 -15.44 4.87 0.61
C ALA A 160 -15.51 4.75 -0.93
N ALA A 161 -15.99 5.79 -1.62
CA ALA A 161 -16.01 5.85 -3.08
C ALA A 161 -14.61 5.90 -3.72
N MET A 162 -13.58 6.31 -2.95
CA MET A 162 -12.16 6.25 -3.39
C MET A 162 -11.54 4.86 -3.22
N SER A 163 -12.25 3.91 -2.60
CA SER A 163 -11.75 2.53 -2.49
C SER A 163 -11.59 1.92 -3.88
N LYS A 164 -10.62 1.01 -3.99
CA LYS A 164 -10.45 0.23 -5.21
C LYS A 164 -11.15 -1.11 -5.01
N PRO A 165 -11.82 -1.68 -6.03
CA PRO A 165 -12.44 -3.02 -5.98
C PRO A 165 -11.37 -4.11 -6.01
N VAL A 166 -10.50 -4.09 -5.02
CA VAL A 166 -9.39 -5.03 -4.83
C VAL A 166 -9.69 -5.83 -3.57
N LYS A 167 -9.63 -7.16 -3.69
CA LYS A 167 -9.78 -8.09 -2.58
C LYS A 167 -8.72 -7.76 -1.52
N PRO A 168 -9.08 -7.65 -0.24
CA PRO A 168 -8.10 -7.43 0.82
C PRO A 168 -7.09 -8.58 0.84
N MET A 169 -5.88 -8.32 1.34
CA MET A 169 -4.92 -9.40 1.57
C MET A 169 -5.47 -10.37 2.62
N PRO A 170 -5.67 -11.65 2.29
CA PRO A 170 -6.14 -12.62 3.27
C PRO A 170 -5.07 -12.92 4.32
N ASP A 171 -5.51 -13.37 5.49
CA ASP A 171 -4.60 -13.88 6.51
C ASP A 171 -3.96 -15.19 6.03
N ILE A 172 -2.64 -15.18 5.87
CA ILE A 172 -1.88 -16.35 5.42
C ILE A 172 -1.81 -17.40 6.53
N ASP A 173 -2.24 -18.62 6.20
CA ASP A 173 -2.03 -19.80 7.06
C ASP A 173 -0.56 -20.23 6.98
N GLN A 174 0.23 -19.79 7.96
CA GLN A 174 1.65 -20.15 8.05
C GLN A 174 1.85 -21.66 8.17
N GLY A 175 0.90 -22.40 8.77
CA GLY A 175 0.95 -23.84 8.87
C GLY A 175 0.94 -24.52 7.50
N ALA A 176 0.17 -23.97 6.55
CA ALA A 176 0.03 -24.46 5.19
C ALA A 176 1.19 -24.10 4.25
N LEU A 177 2.16 -23.27 4.65
CA LEU A 177 3.29 -22.85 3.80
C LEU A 177 4.40 -23.91 3.67
N ASP A 178 4.03 -25.16 3.40
CA ASP A 178 5.00 -26.17 2.99
C ASP A 178 5.60 -25.87 1.61
N PHE A 179 6.74 -26.49 1.31
CA PHE A 179 7.46 -26.22 0.07
C PHE A 179 6.63 -26.58 -1.17
N GLY A 180 5.89 -27.69 -1.13
CA GLY A 180 5.12 -28.18 -2.27
C GLY A 180 3.99 -27.21 -2.66
N LYS A 181 3.22 -26.74 -1.69
CA LYS A 181 2.12 -25.79 -1.93
C LYS A 181 2.61 -24.43 -2.40
N VAL A 182 3.70 -23.92 -1.80
CA VAL A 182 4.26 -22.61 -2.21
C VAL A 182 4.83 -22.70 -3.63
N VAL A 183 5.52 -23.79 -3.99
CA VAL A 183 6.00 -24.00 -5.36
C VAL A 183 4.84 -24.18 -6.34
N ALA A 184 3.77 -24.87 -5.96
CA ALA A 184 2.57 -24.99 -6.79
C ALA A 184 1.95 -23.62 -7.09
N LEU A 185 1.82 -22.76 -6.08
CA LEU A 185 1.40 -21.37 -6.26
C LEU A 185 2.34 -20.61 -7.20
N VAL A 186 3.66 -20.69 -6.96
CA VAL A 186 4.66 -19.99 -7.81
C VAL A 186 4.52 -20.42 -9.26
N ASN A 187 4.37 -21.71 -9.53
CA ASN A 187 4.20 -22.22 -10.89
C ASN A 187 2.93 -21.68 -11.54
N ASP A 188 1.79 -21.77 -10.84
CA ASP A 188 0.51 -21.23 -11.31
C ASP A 188 0.63 -19.73 -11.65
N LEU A 189 1.25 -18.93 -10.77
CA LEU A 189 1.46 -17.52 -11.02
C LEU A 189 2.39 -17.25 -12.22
N LEU A 190 3.44 -18.03 -12.41
CA LEU A 190 4.35 -17.86 -13.55
C LEU A 190 3.71 -18.23 -14.89
N ASP A 191 2.75 -19.16 -14.88
CA ASP A 191 2.02 -19.63 -16.06
C ASP A 191 0.85 -18.68 -16.44
N ARG A 192 0.43 -17.80 -15.53
CA ARG A 192 -0.64 -16.82 -15.79
C ARG A 192 -0.18 -15.64 -16.66
N PRO A 193 -0.96 -15.22 -17.66
CA PRO A 193 -0.67 -14.01 -18.44
C PRO A 193 -0.71 -12.76 -17.57
N SER A 194 0.46 -12.21 -17.22
CA SER A 194 0.54 -11.03 -16.36
C SER A 194 1.40 -9.90 -16.92
N GLN A 195 1.83 -9.98 -18.19
CA GLN A 195 2.76 -9.01 -18.80
C GLN A 195 4.05 -8.81 -17.95
N GLY A 196 4.57 -9.88 -17.33
CA GLY A 196 5.78 -9.80 -16.49
C GLY A 196 5.55 -9.41 -15.02
N CYS A 197 4.32 -9.05 -14.61
CA CYS A 197 4.03 -8.67 -13.21
C CYS A 197 4.41 -9.72 -12.18
N TYR A 198 3.91 -10.94 -12.35
CA TYR A 198 4.13 -11.98 -11.39
C TYR A 198 5.61 -12.36 -11.34
N GLN A 199 6.27 -12.42 -12.49
CA GLN A 199 7.70 -12.67 -12.60
C GLN A 199 8.53 -11.63 -11.82
N GLN A 200 8.35 -10.35 -12.11
CA GLN A 200 9.12 -9.26 -11.49
C GLN A 200 8.84 -9.13 -9.99
N TYR A 201 7.55 -9.11 -9.60
CA TYR A 201 7.19 -8.85 -8.20
C TYR A 201 7.38 -10.06 -7.29
N LEU A 202 7.24 -11.29 -7.79
CA LEU A 202 7.66 -12.48 -7.02
C LEU A 202 9.17 -12.48 -6.81
N ALA A 203 9.96 -12.20 -7.85
CA ALA A 203 11.41 -12.12 -7.73
C ALA A 203 11.82 -11.07 -6.67
N ALA A 204 11.25 -9.86 -6.75
CA ALA A 204 11.51 -8.81 -5.77
C ALA A 204 11.11 -9.20 -4.34
N ALA A 205 9.90 -9.74 -4.16
CA ALA A 205 9.39 -10.10 -2.84
C ALA A 205 10.19 -11.24 -2.18
N VAL A 206 10.59 -12.24 -2.97
CA VAL A 206 11.40 -13.36 -2.49
C VAL A 206 12.84 -12.94 -2.20
N MET A 207 13.43 -12.06 -3.01
CA MET A 207 14.75 -11.49 -2.72
C MET A 207 14.75 -10.68 -1.43
N GLU A 208 13.74 -9.83 -1.22
CA GLU A 208 13.60 -9.07 0.04
C GLU A 208 13.50 -10.03 1.24
N ALA A 209 12.65 -11.05 1.15
CA ALA A 209 12.50 -12.04 2.20
C ALA A 209 13.79 -12.84 2.46
N ALA A 210 14.55 -13.18 1.42
CA ALA A 210 15.84 -13.86 1.56
C ALA A 210 16.90 -12.95 2.22
N ILE A 211 16.90 -11.65 1.91
CA ILE A 211 17.76 -10.67 2.58
C ILE A 211 17.37 -10.51 4.05
N GLU A 212 16.08 -10.55 4.37
CA GLU A 212 15.58 -10.50 5.75
C GLU A 212 16.01 -11.74 6.55
N GLU A 213 15.90 -12.95 5.97
CA GLU A 213 16.20 -14.21 6.65
C GLU A 213 17.70 -14.49 6.78
N PHE A 214 18.47 -14.29 5.70
CA PHE A 214 19.88 -14.68 5.63
C PHE A 214 20.85 -13.49 5.67
N GLY A 215 20.36 -12.27 5.43
CA GLY A 215 21.14 -11.09 5.78
C GLY A 215 21.34 -11.05 7.29
N ALA A 216 22.45 -10.48 7.75
CA ALA A 216 22.77 -10.36 9.17
C ALA A 216 21.74 -9.46 9.92
N GLY A 217 20.52 -9.97 10.18
CA GLY A 217 19.44 -9.33 10.92
C GLY A 217 18.93 -8.00 10.34
N GLY A 218 19.00 -7.77 9.02
CA GLY A 218 18.66 -6.46 8.44
C GLY A 218 19.64 -5.31 8.82
N ILE A 219 20.76 -5.62 9.49
CA ILE A 219 21.66 -4.62 10.09
C ILE A 219 22.64 -4.01 9.07
N ASN A 220 22.90 -4.67 7.94
CA ASN A 220 23.86 -4.16 6.93
C ASN A 220 23.25 -3.22 5.88
N GLY A 221 21.96 -2.89 6.02
CA GLY A 221 21.27 -1.91 5.18
C GLY A 221 21.06 -2.36 3.73
N PHE A 222 21.00 -3.68 3.49
CA PHE A 222 20.60 -4.26 2.21
C PHE A 222 19.08 -4.23 2.05
N LYS A 223 18.61 -3.97 0.85
CA LYS A 223 17.18 -3.97 0.51
C LYS A 223 16.97 -4.28 -0.96
N ALA A 224 15.95 -5.08 -1.29
CA ALA A 224 15.44 -5.24 -2.63
C ALA A 224 14.42 -4.12 -2.95
N ASP A 225 14.64 -3.40 -4.03
CA ASP A 225 13.72 -2.42 -4.59
C ASP A 225 13.30 -2.86 -6.00
N THR A 226 12.07 -2.52 -6.40
CA THR A 226 11.56 -2.78 -7.76
C THR A 226 10.79 -1.59 -8.30
N LYS A 227 10.87 -1.37 -9.62
CA LYS A 227 10.12 -0.31 -10.32
C LYS A 227 8.66 -0.70 -10.57
N SER A 228 7.79 0.28 -10.82
CA SER A 228 6.47 -0.02 -11.39
C SER A 228 6.65 -0.44 -12.84
N LEU A 229 5.89 -1.43 -13.31
CA LEU A 229 5.92 -1.86 -14.70
C LEU A 229 5.52 -0.75 -15.69
N ASN A 230 4.74 0.23 -15.22
CA ASN A 230 4.29 1.36 -16.02
C ASN A 230 5.17 2.61 -15.84
N ALA A 231 6.22 2.54 -15.01
CA ALA A 231 7.16 3.64 -14.87
C ALA A 231 8.07 3.69 -16.10
N THR A 232 8.03 4.78 -16.86
CA THR A 232 9.04 5.05 -17.89
C THR A 232 10.42 5.11 -17.23
N ASP A 233 11.41 4.40 -17.78
CA ASP A 233 12.74 4.22 -17.19
C ASP A 233 13.39 5.54 -16.75
N ALA A 234 13.16 6.64 -17.48
CA ALA A 234 13.64 7.99 -17.20
C ALA A 234 13.23 8.56 -15.82
N THR A 235 12.20 8.00 -15.17
CA THR A 235 11.66 8.52 -13.89
C THR A 235 12.01 7.65 -12.68
N SER A 236 12.43 6.40 -12.88
CA SER A 236 12.49 5.41 -11.81
C SER A 236 13.80 5.46 -11.01
N LYS A 237 14.90 5.97 -11.59
CA LYS A 237 16.26 5.92 -11.02
C LYS A 237 16.68 4.50 -10.57
N VAL A 238 16.06 3.45 -11.14
CA VAL A 238 16.35 2.04 -10.84
C VAL A 238 17.23 1.49 -11.97
N SER A 239 18.26 0.73 -11.63
CA SER A 239 19.24 0.19 -12.60
C SER A 239 18.82 -1.16 -13.20
N GLY A 240 17.54 -1.52 -13.10
CA GLY A 240 16.95 -2.79 -13.57
C GLY A 240 15.48 -2.90 -13.17
N ASP A 241 14.86 -4.06 -13.42
CA ASP A 241 13.49 -4.34 -12.99
C ASP A 241 13.41 -4.56 -11.48
N VAL A 242 14.42 -5.26 -10.93
CA VAL A 242 14.66 -5.44 -9.49
C VAL A 242 16.11 -5.06 -9.20
N GLN A 243 16.39 -4.44 -8.06
CA GLN A 243 17.75 -4.10 -7.66
C GLN A 243 17.96 -4.33 -6.16
N ILE A 244 19.17 -4.72 -5.79
CA ILE A 244 19.60 -4.74 -4.40
C ILE A 244 20.38 -3.47 -4.13
N ARG A 245 20.01 -2.78 -3.05
CA ARG A 245 20.68 -1.57 -2.59
C ARG A 245 21.33 -1.80 -1.25
N GLN A 246 22.47 -1.16 -1.03
CA GLN A 246 23.10 -1.06 0.27
C GLN A 246 23.35 0.42 0.59
N ARG A 247 22.79 0.91 1.71
CA ARG A 247 22.98 2.31 2.18
C ARG A 247 22.71 3.38 1.10
N GLY A 248 21.73 3.14 0.23
CA GLY A 248 21.33 4.07 -0.82
C GLY A 248 22.01 3.88 -2.18
N SER A 249 23.05 3.05 -2.27
CA SER A 249 23.69 2.71 -3.55
C SER A 249 23.19 1.37 -4.07
N THR A 250 22.96 1.26 -5.39
CA THR A 250 22.67 -0.03 -6.03
C THR A 250 23.96 -0.84 -6.11
N ILE A 251 23.89 -2.12 -5.72
CA ILE A 251 25.03 -3.04 -5.74
C ILE A 251 24.84 -4.18 -6.73
N GLU A 252 23.59 -4.59 -6.95
CA GLU A 252 23.21 -5.64 -7.90
C GLU A 252 21.89 -5.22 -8.56
N ALA A 253 21.71 -5.58 -9.82
CA ALA A 253 20.46 -5.39 -10.54
C ALA A 253 20.08 -6.62 -11.34
N PHE A 254 18.78 -6.76 -11.56
CA PHE A 254 18.15 -7.88 -12.22
C PHE A 254 17.16 -7.36 -13.26
N GLU A 255 17.35 -7.77 -14.51
CA GLU A 255 16.32 -7.74 -15.54
C GLU A 255 15.48 -9.01 -15.40
N VAL A 256 14.15 -8.87 -15.37
CA VAL A 256 13.25 -10.01 -15.14
C VAL A 256 12.30 -10.15 -16.32
N THR A 257 12.19 -11.35 -16.87
CA THR A 257 11.34 -11.59 -18.04
C THR A 257 10.69 -12.98 -18.04
N ALA A 258 9.49 -13.06 -18.63
CA ALA A 258 8.86 -14.32 -18.99
C ALA A 258 9.37 -14.87 -20.34
N ASN A 259 10.09 -14.06 -21.13
CA ASN A 259 10.60 -14.43 -22.45
C ASN A 259 11.99 -15.08 -22.36
N ALA A 260 12.52 -15.50 -23.51
CA ALA A 260 13.91 -15.95 -23.63
C ALA A 260 14.89 -14.83 -23.24
N TRP A 261 15.96 -15.21 -22.53
CA TRP A 261 16.95 -14.28 -22.01
C TRP A 261 17.67 -13.47 -23.09
N THR A 262 17.78 -14.02 -24.31
CA THR A 262 18.44 -13.39 -25.45
C THR A 262 17.83 -12.03 -25.81
N SER A 263 16.52 -11.88 -25.66
CA SER A 263 15.82 -10.59 -25.88
C SER A 263 16.12 -9.51 -24.84
N LYS A 264 16.79 -9.87 -23.73
CA LYS A 264 17.09 -8.99 -22.60
C LYS A 264 18.57 -8.66 -22.43
N ALA A 265 19.47 -9.31 -23.17
CA ALA A 265 20.91 -9.10 -23.02
C ALA A 265 21.34 -7.65 -23.32
N GLU A 266 20.84 -7.05 -24.41
CA GLU A 266 21.13 -5.66 -24.75
C GLU A 266 20.56 -4.68 -23.72
N GLN A 267 19.33 -4.91 -23.26
CA GLN A 267 18.71 -4.09 -22.23
C GLN A 267 19.51 -4.17 -20.92
N ALA A 268 19.94 -5.37 -20.53
CA ALA A 268 20.76 -5.58 -19.36
C ALA A 268 22.09 -4.82 -19.46
N LEU A 269 22.73 -4.82 -20.64
CA LEU A 269 23.96 -4.07 -20.85
C LEU A 269 23.78 -2.55 -20.68
N VAL A 270 22.68 -2.01 -21.21
CA VAL A 270 22.31 -0.60 -21.02
C VAL A 270 22.07 -0.29 -19.54
N SER A 271 21.26 -1.12 -18.87
CA SER A 271 20.98 -1.00 -17.43
C SER A 271 22.25 -1.05 -16.57
N ALA A 272 23.21 -1.93 -16.90
CA ALA A 272 24.49 -2.03 -16.20
C ALA A 272 25.34 -0.77 -16.38
N ARG A 273 25.42 -0.25 -17.61
CA ARG A 273 26.16 1.00 -17.91
C ARG A 273 25.53 2.19 -17.19
N ASP A 274 24.22 2.36 -17.30
CA ASP A 274 23.51 3.51 -16.76
C ASP A 274 23.49 3.48 -15.21
N GLY A 275 23.50 2.29 -14.61
CA GLY A 275 23.66 2.07 -13.18
C GLY A 275 25.10 2.06 -12.67
N ALA A 276 26.11 2.21 -13.55
CA ALA A 276 27.53 2.02 -13.24
C ALA A 276 27.84 0.70 -12.51
N LEU A 277 27.12 -0.37 -12.88
CA LEU A 277 27.24 -1.69 -12.28
C LEU A 277 28.33 -2.51 -12.98
N ARG A 278 29.10 -3.25 -12.19
CA ARG A 278 30.10 -4.21 -12.72
C ARG A 278 29.43 -5.47 -13.29
N ARG A 279 28.24 -5.78 -12.79
CA ARG A 279 27.48 -6.98 -13.12
C ARG A 279 25.99 -6.68 -13.16
N ILE A 280 25.29 -7.41 -14.01
CA ILE A 280 23.82 -7.46 -14.02
C ILE A 280 23.35 -8.91 -14.25
N HIS A 281 22.19 -9.23 -13.68
CA HIS A 281 21.59 -10.54 -13.77
C HIS A 281 20.35 -10.50 -14.68
N VAL A 282 20.14 -11.54 -15.48
CA VAL A 282 18.90 -11.75 -16.25
C VAL A 282 18.19 -12.98 -15.69
N LEU A 283 17.01 -12.76 -15.11
CA LEU A 283 16.11 -13.84 -14.69
C LEU A 283 15.08 -14.06 -15.79
N ALA A 284 15.15 -15.19 -16.48
CA ALA A 284 14.35 -15.45 -17.68
C ALA A 284 13.75 -16.85 -17.70
N SER A 285 12.77 -17.06 -18.57
CA SER A 285 12.30 -18.42 -18.90
C SER A 285 13.26 -19.09 -19.87
N VAL A 286 13.69 -20.31 -19.57
CA VAL A 286 14.57 -21.12 -20.45
C VAL A 286 13.86 -21.83 -21.59
N SER A 287 12.57 -21.60 -21.79
CA SER A 287 11.77 -22.25 -22.84
C SER A 287 12.22 -21.92 -24.28
N GLY A 288 13.07 -20.91 -24.49
CA GLY A 288 13.52 -20.45 -25.81
C GLY A 288 15.04 -20.53 -26.08
N GLY A 289 15.83 -21.18 -25.22
CA GLY A 289 17.28 -21.33 -25.41
C GLY A 289 17.96 -21.90 -24.17
N ALA A 290 19.05 -22.67 -24.36
CA ALA A 290 19.81 -23.20 -23.24
C ALA A 290 20.57 -22.07 -22.53
N ILE A 291 20.54 -22.00 -21.19
CA ILE A 291 21.38 -21.07 -20.40
C ILE A 291 22.87 -21.23 -20.76
N SER A 292 23.26 -22.43 -21.16
CA SER A 292 24.62 -22.75 -21.59
C SER A 292 25.04 -22.08 -22.90
N ASP A 293 24.10 -21.57 -23.71
CA ASP A 293 24.44 -20.80 -24.91
C ASP A 293 24.76 -19.36 -24.53
N THR A 294 25.99 -19.10 -24.09
CA THR A 294 26.44 -17.77 -23.63
C THR A 294 27.08 -16.94 -24.75
N THR A 295 26.94 -17.36 -26.00
CA THR A 295 27.61 -16.73 -27.16
C THR A 295 27.26 -15.25 -27.29
N GLY A 296 25.99 -14.88 -27.05
CA GLY A 296 25.51 -13.50 -27.12
C GLY A 296 25.94 -12.57 -25.98
N ILE A 297 26.60 -13.08 -24.94
CA ILE A 297 27.05 -12.28 -23.76
C ILE A 297 28.55 -12.37 -23.50
N THR A 298 29.25 -13.24 -24.22
CA THR A 298 30.70 -13.42 -24.07
C THR A 298 31.44 -12.19 -24.60
N GLY A 299 32.34 -11.63 -23.80
CA GLY A 299 33.19 -10.50 -24.20
C GLY A 299 32.52 -9.12 -24.07
N LEU A 300 31.32 -9.03 -23.48
CA LEU A 300 30.68 -7.76 -23.17
C LEU A 300 31.42 -7.02 -22.02
N PRO A 301 31.34 -5.66 -21.99
CA PRO A 301 32.08 -4.86 -21.01
C PRO A 301 31.52 -4.95 -19.57
N ALA A 302 30.29 -5.44 -19.40
CA ALA A 302 29.71 -5.76 -18.10
C ALA A 302 29.56 -7.28 -17.96
N ASP A 303 29.73 -7.81 -16.74
CA ASP A 303 29.43 -9.21 -16.46
C ASP A 303 27.91 -9.43 -16.51
N ILE A 304 27.44 -10.22 -17.45
CA ILE A 304 26.02 -10.58 -17.57
C ILE A 304 25.88 -12.05 -17.18
N SER A 305 25.07 -12.31 -16.17
CA SER A 305 24.73 -13.69 -15.79
C SER A 305 23.26 -13.97 -16.03
N VAL A 306 22.95 -15.18 -16.48
CA VAL A 306 21.60 -15.61 -16.83
C VAL A 306 21.20 -16.73 -15.89
N LEU A 307 20.01 -16.63 -15.28
CA LEU A 307 19.43 -17.66 -14.44
C LEU A 307 18.01 -17.99 -14.89
N ASP A 308 17.62 -19.25 -14.71
CA ASP A 308 16.22 -19.65 -14.89
C ASP A 308 15.38 -19.07 -13.75
N LEU A 309 14.38 -18.25 -14.10
CA LEU A 309 13.53 -17.57 -13.14
C LEU A 309 12.78 -18.56 -12.24
N LYS A 310 12.25 -19.64 -12.83
CA LYS A 310 11.45 -20.63 -12.12
C LYS A 310 12.29 -21.37 -11.07
N ALA A 311 13.45 -21.87 -11.48
CA ALA A 311 14.42 -22.53 -10.61
C ALA A 311 14.92 -21.57 -9.53
N PHE A 312 15.23 -20.32 -9.87
CA PHE A 312 15.62 -19.30 -8.89
C PHE A 312 14.57 -19.14 -7.80
N LEU A 313 13.29 -18.96 -8.17
CA LEU A 313 12.19 -18.80 -7.22
C LEU A 313 11.98 -20.06 -6.38
N HIS A 314 12.07 -21.25 -6.97
CA HIS A 314 11.95 -22.52 -6.23
C HIS A 314 13.06 -22.68 -5.19
N VAL A 315 14.30 -22.45 -5.59
CA VAL A 315 15.47 -22.55 -4.71
C VAL A 315 15.36 -21.53 -3.58
N ALA A 316 15.04 -20.28 -3.88
CA ALA A 316 14.87 -19.26 -2.86
C ALA A 316 13.76 -19.62 -1.87
N MET A 317 12.58 -20.05 -2.34
CA MET A 317 11.50 -20.51 -1.46
C MET A 317 11.87 -21.74 -0.62
N ALA A 318 12.70 -22.64 -1.15
CA ALA A 318 13.18 -23.81 -0.42
C ALA A 318 13.98 -23.42 0.82
N PHE A 319 14.80 -22.36 0.71
CA PHE A 319 15.61 -21.87 1.81
C PHE A 319 14.81 -21.08 2.85
N LEU A 320 13.77 -20.35 2.44
CA LEU A 320 12.97 -19.56 3.36
C LEU A 320 12.21 -20.41 4.38
N GLN A 321 12.20 -19.98 5.64
CA GLN A 321 11.31 -20.50 6.67
C GLN A 321 9.86 -20.08 6.42
N LYS A 322 8.90 -20.84 7.00
CA LYS A 322 7.45 -20.58 6.84
C LYS A 322 7.04 -19.13 7.16
N PRO A 323 7.50 -18.50 8.26
CA PRO A 323 7.16 -17.09 8.53
C PRO A 323 7.66 -16.15 7.44
N THR A 324 8.86 -16.38 6.91
CA THR A 324 9.46 -15.54 5.86
C THR A 324 8.83 -15.77 4.49
N ARG A 325 8.38 -17.00 4.20
CA ARG A 325 7.50 -17.27 3.04
C ARG A 325 6.22 -16.45 3.13
N ALA A 326 5.60 -16.39 4.31
CA ALA A 326 4.42 -15.55 4.54
C ALA A 326 4.73 -14.06 4.31
N SER A 327 5.89 -13.59 4.78
CA SER A 327 6.38 -12.23 4.52
C SER A 327 6.52 -11.96 3.03
N ALA A 328 7.17 -12.87 2.27
CA ALA A 328 7.30 -12.76 0.82
C ALA A 328 5.93 -12.66 0.11
N LEU A 329 4.97 -13.51 0.47
CA LEU A 329 3.63 -13.49 -0.14
C LEU A 329 2.85 -12.21 0.19
N ARG A 330 3.00 -11.65 1.40
CA ARG A 330 2.42 -10.34 1.75
C ARG A 330 3.10 -9.21 0.98
N SER A 331 4.42 -9.24 0.88
CA SER A 331 5.20 -8.26 0.11
C SER A 331 4.81 -8.29 -1.37
N MET A 332 4.58 -9.47 -1.94
CA MET A 332 4.06 -9.63 -3.30
C MET A 332 2.71 -8.91 -3.50
N TYR A 333 1.75 -9.11 -2.60
CA TYR A 333 0.48 -8.38 -2.63
C TYR A 333 0.67 -6.87 -2.53
N GLN A 334 1.56 -6.40 -1.65
CA GLN A 334 1.84 -4.97 -1.50
C GLN A 334 2.42 -4.40 -2.80
N LEU A 335 3.36 -5.10 -3.44
CA LEU A 335 3.92 -4.67 -4.73
C LEU A 335 2.84 -4.62 -5.81
N LEU A 336 1.98 -5.62 -5.92
CA LEU A 336 0.85 -5.63 -6.85
C LEU A 336 -0.09 -4.45 -6.59
N SER A 337 -0.62 -4.31 -5.38
CA SER A 337 -1.61 -3.27 -5.06
C SER A 337 -1.07 -1.83 -5.15
N THR A 338 0.23 -1.62 -4.95
CA THR A 338 0.83 -0.28 -4.95
C THR A 338 1.48 0.11 -6.28
N LYS A 339 2.01 -0.85 -7.05
CA LYS A 339 2.78 -0.60 -8.27
C LYS A 339 2.11 -1.07 -9.55
N GLN A 340 1.06 -1.90 -9.47
CA GLN A 340 0.23 -2.29 -10.60
C GLN A 340 -1.08 -1.48 -10.63
N PHE A 341 -1.48 -1.07 -11.83
CA PHE A 341 -2.72 -0.33 -12.06
C PHE A 341 -3.88 -1.25 -12.46
N ASP A 342 -3.57 -2.44 -12.98
CA ASP A 342 -4.56 -3.48 -13.27
C ASP A 342 -5.00 -4.19 -11.97
N LEU A 343 -6.18 -3.81 -11.48
CA LEU A 343 -6.76 -4.34 -10.24
C LEU A 343 -7.13 -5.82 -10.33
N ALA A 344 -7.43 -6.31 -11.54
CA ALA A 344 -7.78 -7.71 -11.75
C ALA A 344 -6.61 -8.61 -11.34
N ARG A 345 -5.36 -8.21 -11.63
CA ARG A 345 -4.16 -8.99 -11.28
C ARG A 345 -3.94 -9.13 -9.77
N VAL A 346 -4.36 -8.13 -9.00
CA VAL A 346 -4.30 -8.18 -7.53
C VAL A 346 -5.33 -9.18 -7.01
N ASN A 347 -6.54 -9.16 -7.56
CA ASN A 347 -7.61 -10.08 -7.22
C ASN A 347 -7.27 -11.52 -7.62
N ASP A 348 -6.74 -11.71 -8.82
CA ASP A 348 -6.28 -13.01 -9.34
C ASP A 348 -5.20 -13.64 -8.45
N TYR A 349 -4.33 -12.81 -7.84
CA TYR A 349 -3.33 -13.26 -6.89
C TYR A 349 -3.96 -13.71 -5.57
N VAL A 350 -4.94 -12.96 -5.03
CA VAL A 350 -5.70 -13.38 -3.85
C VAL A 350 -6.42 -14.69 -4.11
N ASP A 351 -7.06 -14.82 -5.27
CA ASP A 351 -7.75 -16.06 -5.68
C ASP A 351 -6.79 -17.24 -5.82
N ALA A 352 -5.56 -17.01 -6.28
CA ALA A 352 -4.53 -18.04 -6.29
C ALA A 352 -4.16 -18.49 -4.87
N LEU A 353 -3.96 -17.56 -3.92
CA LEU A 353 -3.68 -17.92 -2.53
C LEU A 353 -4.79 -18.79 -1.92
N GLU A 354 -6.04 -18.44 -2.18
CA GLU A 354 -7.21 -19.20 -1.73
C GLU A 354 -7.28 -20.59 -2.38
N ALA A 355 -7.13 -20.66 -3.71
CA ALA A 355 -7.20 -21.91 -4.46
C ALA A 355 -6.12 -22.92 -4.06
N HIS A 356 -4.93 -22.44 -3.68
CA HIS A 356 -3.83 -23.28 -3.18
C HIS A 356 -3.93 -23.59 -1.68
N GLY A 357 -5.00 -23.13 -1.00
CA GLY A 357 -5.25 -23.40 0.41
C GLY A 357 -4.17 -22.85 1.33
N LEU A 358 -3.73 -21.62 1.05
CA LEU A 358 -2.68 -20.90 1.80
C LEU A 358 -3.23 -19.79 2.72
N VAL A 359 -4.55 -19.67 2.80
CA VAL A 359 -5.24 -18.67 3.62
C VAL A 359 -5.94 -19.34 4.80
N MET A 360 -6.09 -18.59 5.89
CA MET A 360 -6.95 -18.99 7.01
C MET A 360 -8.41 -19.02 6.55
N LYS A 361 -9.15 -20.07 6.93
CA LYS A 361 -10.57 -20.23 6.63
C LYS A 361 -11.46 -19.53 7.64
#